data_AF-A0A971NX73-F1
#
_entry.id   AF-A0A971NX73-F1
#
_cell.length_a   1.000
_cell.length_b   1.000
_cell.length_c   1.000
_cell.angle_alpha   90.00
_cell.angle_beta   90.00
_cell.angle_gamma   90.00
#
_symmetry.space_group_name_H-M   'P 1'
#
loop_
_entity.id
_entity.type
_entity.pdbx_description
1 polymer ?
#
loop_
_entity_poly.entity_id
_entity_poly.type
_entity_poly.pdbx_seq_one_letter_code
_entity_poly.pdbx_strand_id
1 'polypeptide(L)'
;MPTRFSEFSFRSSDGKSRVAGFIWAPENQPSGVVQLCHGMNEYIGRYSDFAEFLCSRGYVVCGHDHIGHGHTALSDTDLGHIPRRGGGNILVEDLHTVTTIIKEKYPGLPVFLLGHSMGSFVARLYLSGYGSELAGAILSGTGRCDQPTGLGKLLCRATGLFRGSRARSKLINSLAFGSYLKKDRKRRPEICLAHARQ
;
A
#
# COMPACT_ATOMS: atom_id res chain seq x y z
N MET A 1 18.11 -2.72 18.09
CA MET A 1 17.01 -2.59 19.06
C MET A 1 15.87 -3.45 18.57
N PRO A 2 15.25 -4.29 19.40
CA PRO A 2 14.15 -5.14 18.95
C PRO A 2 12.97 -4.25 18.53
N THR A 3 12.33 -4.60 17.41
CA THR A 3 11.11 -3.93 16.94
C THR A 3 9.93 -4.84 17.26
N ARG A 4 8.91 -4.32 17.94
CA ARG A 4 7.68 -5.08 18.20
C ARG A 4 6.83 -5.06 16.94
N PHE A 5 6.56 -6.25 16.41
CA PHE A 5 5.68 -6.44 15.26
C PHE A 5 4.29 -6.88 15.74
N SER A 6 3.25 -6.32 15.14
CA SER A 6 1.87 -6.74 15.40
C SER A 6 1.01 -6.58 14.15
N GLU A 7 0.00 -7.44 14.04
CA GLU A 7 -0.95 -7.44 12.93
C GLU A 7 -2.31 -6.91 13.41
N PHE A 8 -3.06 -6.34 12.48
CA PHE A 8 -4.45 -5.98 12.70
C PHE A 8 -5.24 -6.20 11.41
N SER A 9 -6.57 -6.22 11.51
CA SER A 9 -7.40 -6.26 10.31
C SER A 9 -8.73 -5.54 10.51
N PHE A 10 -9.27 -5.02 9.42
CA PHE A 10 -10.54 -4.30 9.40
C PHE A 10 -11.33 -4.62 8.13
N ARG A 11 -12.63 -4.30 8.13
CA ARG A 11 -13.46 -4.46 6.94
C ARG A 11 -13.18 -3.32 5.97
N SER A 12 -12.86 -3.65 4.73
CA SER A 12 -12.69 -2.66 3.67
C SER A 12 -14.01 -1.93 3.40
N SER A 13 -13.90 -0.69 2.93
CA SER A 13 -15.03 0.08 2.42
C SER A 13 -15.63 -0.53 1.14
N ASP A 14 -15.02 -1.55 0.54
CA ASP A 14 -15.61 -2.33 -0.56
C ASP A 14 -16.77 -3.24 -0.11
N GLY A 15 -16.99 -3.37 1.20
CA GLY A 15 -18.09 -4.13 1.80
C GLY A 15 -17.90 -5.65 1.84
N LYS A 16 -16.78 -6.18 1.33
CA LYS A 16 -16.56 -7.65 1.20
C LYS A 16 -15.18 -8.12 1.65
N SER A 17 -14.14 -7.29 1.50
CA SER A 17 -12.76 -7.65 1.79
C SER A 17 -12.42 -7.36 3.26
N ARG A 18 -11.53 -8.16 3.83
CA ARG A 18 -10.89 -7.88 5.12
C ARG A 18 -9.45 -7.47 4.85
N VAL A 19 -9.13 -6.22 5.17
CA VAL A 19 -7.81 -5.64 4.96
C VAL A 19 -6.86 -6.12 6.04
N ALA A 20 -5.68 -6.61 5.62
CA ALA A 20 -4.58 -6.97 6.49
C ALA A 20 -3.67 -5.76 6.72
N GLY A 21 -3.49 -5.41 7.99
CA GLY A 21 -2.67 -4.29 8.44
C GLY A 21 -1.55 -4.74 9.37
N PHE A 22 -0.46 -3.99 9.38
CA PHE A 22 0.77 -4.34 10.09
C PHE A 22 1.33 -3.11 10.79
N ILE A 23 1.90 -3.30 11.97
CA ILE A 23 2.49 -2.26 12.80
C ILE A 23 3.84 -2.75 13.31
N TRP A 24 4.86 -1.94 13.07
CA TRP A 24 6.19 -2.02 13.67
C TRP A 24 6.30 -0.90 14.70
N ALA A 25 6.65 -1.23 15.93
CA ALA A 25 6.75 -0.25 17.01
C ALA A 25 8.10 -0.37 17.73
N PRO A 26 8.74 0.77 18.07
CA PRO A 26 9.90 0.75 18.95
C PRO A 26 9.51 0.26 20.36
N GLU A 27 10.50 -0.23 21.12
CA GLU A 27 10.31 -0.54 22.54
C GLU A 27 10.16 0.74 23.38
N ASN A 28 10.93 1.77 23.03
CA ASN A 28 10.90 3.08 23.70
C ASN A 28 9.66 3.90 23.30
N GLN A 29 9.43 4.98 24.05
CA GLN A 29 8.34 5.92 23.75
C GLN A 29 8.50 6.52 22.34
N PRO A 30 7.53 6.33 21.44
CA PRO A 30 7.64 6.82 20.07
C PRO A 30 7.43 8.34 19.98
N SER A 31 8.11 8.96 19.02
CA SER A 31 8.02 10.40 18.73
C SER A 31 7.00 10.73 17.63
N GLY A 32 6.53 9.74 16.89
CA GLY A 32 5.59 9.91 15.79
C GLY A 32 5.27 8.60 15.08
N VAL A 33 4.37 8.68 14.11
CA VAL A 33 3.90 7.55 13.30
C VAL A 33 4.20 7.82 11.83
N VAL A 34 4.73 6.84 11.11
CA VAL A 34 4.83 6.84 9.65
C VAL A 34 3.90 5.77 9.09
N GLN A 35 2.84 6.21 8.44
CA GLN A 35 1.90 5.35 7.73
C GLN A 35 2.35 5.17 6.28
N LEU A 36 2.54 3.93 5.87
CA LEU A 36 2.99 3.54 4.54
C LEU A 36 1.80 3.20 3.64
N CYS A 37 1.82 3.74 2.41
CA CYS A 37 0.90 3.42 1.33
C CYS A 37 1.70 2.90 0.13
N HIS A 38 1.59 1.59 -0.12
CA HIS A 38 2.46 0.87 -1.07
C HIS A 38 2.03 1.04 -2.54
N GLY A 39 2.91 0.65 -3.45
CA GLY A 39 2.69 0.74 -4.90
C GLY A 39 1.83 -0.40 -5.47
N MET A 40 1.60 -0.32 -6.78
CA MET A 40 0.91 -1.38 -7.54
C MET A 40 1.78 -2.64 -7.59
N ASN A 41 1.17 -3.82 -7.46
CA ASN A 41 1.86 -5.12 -7.46
C ASN A 41 2.85 -5.30 -6.29
N GLU A 42 2.66 -4.57 -5.20
CA GLU A 42 3.43 -4.70 -3.97
C GLU A 42 2.56 -5.22 -2.81
N TYR A 43 3.17 -5.34 -1.65
CA TYR A 43 2.54 -5.59 -0.36
C TYR A 43 3.40 -4.94 0.71
N ILE A 44 2.82 -4.63 1.86
CA ILE A 44 3.42 -3.79 2.89
C ILE A 44 4.64 -4.44 3.56
N GLY A 45 4.65 -5.77 3.66
CA GLY A 45 5.78 -6.55 4.18
C GLY A 45 7.09 -6.32 3.41
N ARG A 46 7.05 -5.84 2.16
CA ARG A 46 8.28 -5.45 1.41
C ARG A 46 9.04 -4.28 2.04
N TYR A 47 8.38 -3.53 2.91
CA TYR A 47 8.94 -2.36 3.59
C TYR A 47 9.47 -2.70 5.00
N SER A 48 9.59 -3.98 5.38
CA SER A 48 10.05 -4.42 6.71
C SER A 48 11.35 -3.76 7.14
N ASP A 49 12.38 -3.80 6.29
CA ASP A 49 13.71 -3.26 6.61
C ASP A 49 13.65 -1.74 6.80
N PHE A 50 12.79 -1.07 6.02
CA PHE A 50 12.56 0.37 6.14
C PHE A 50 11.76 0.70 7.41
N ALA A 51 10.79 -0.13 7.76
CA ALA A 51 10.02 -0.01 8.99
C ALA A 51 10.92 -0.17 10.22
N GLU A 52 11.76 -1.20 10.25
CA GLU A 52 12.75 -1.41 11.31
C GLU A 52 13.75 -0.25 11.41
N PHE A 53 14.22 0.27 10.28
CA PHE A 53 15.08 1.45 10.25
C PHE A 53 14.40 2.66 10.92
N LEU A 54 13.14 2.95 10.59
CA LEU A 54 12.39 4.05 11.22
C LEU A 54 12.07 3.79 12.70
N CYS A 55 11.75 2.55 13.07
CA CYS A 55 11.58 2.16 14.47
C CYS A 55 12.85 2.38 15.28
N SER A 56 14.04 2.09 14.71
CA SER A 56 15.32 2.40 15.37
C SER A 56 15.53 3.90 15.64
N ARG A 57 14.75 4.77 14.98
CA ARG A 57 14.74 6.23 15.15
C ARG A 57 13.55 6.74 15.98
N GLY A 58 12.81 5.85 16.63
CA GLY A 58 11.72 6.22 17.53
C GLY A 58 10.37 6.45 16.84
N TYR A 59 10.20 6.02 15.60
CA TYR A 59 8.91 6.11 14.91
C TYR A 59 8.15 4.78 14.92
N VAL A 60 6.86 4.82 15.21
CA VAL A 60 5.97 3.71 14.86
C VAL A 60 5.80 3.71 13.33
N VAL A 61 5.82 2.55 12.72
CA VAL A 61 5.49 2.40 11.30
C VAL A 61 4.27 1.51 11.17
N CYS A 62 3.30 1.94 10.38
CA CYS A 62 2.11 1.14 10.09
C CYS A 62 1.80 1.15 8.60
N GLY A 63 1.01 0.18 8.16
CA GLY A 63 0.47 0.16 6.82
C GLY A 63 -0.44 -1.03 6.62
N HIS A 64 -1.00 -1.16 5.42
CA HIS A 64 -1.88 -2.26 5.08
C HIS A 64 -1.64 -2.72 3.65
N ASP A 65 -2.04 -3.96 3.37
CA ASP A 65 -2.14 -4.46 2.00
C ASP A 65 -3.45 -3.97 1.39
N HIS A 66 -3.35 -3.20 0.30
CA HIS A 66 -4.52 -2.70 -0.43
C HIS A 66 -5.43 -3.84 -0.91
N ILE A 67 -6.70 -3.53 -1.18
CA ILE A 67 -7.59 -4.48 -1.82
C ILE A 67 -6.99 -5.04 -3.13
N GLY A 68 -7.12 -6.36 -3.30
CA GLY A 68 -6.48 -7.07 -4.41
C GLY A 68 -4.97 -7.18 -4.32
N HIS A 69 -4.34 -6.87 -3.18
CA HIS A 69 -2.90 -6.98 -2.96
C HIS A 69 -2.59 -7.81 -1.71
N GLY A 70 -1.39 -8.39 -1.67
CA GLY A 70 -0.85 -9.13 -0.54
C GLY A 70 -1.85 -10.04 0.16
N HIS A 71 -1.95 -9.91 1.48
CA HIS A 71 -2.80 -10.71 2.35
C HIS A 71 -4.29 -10.30 2.30
N THR A 72 -4.61 -9.17 1.66
CA THR A 72 -5.99 -8.68 1.50
C THR A 72 -6.67 -9.24 0.24
N ALA A 73 -5.90 -9.81 -0.70
CA ALA A 73 -6.47 -10.43 -1.88
C ALA A 73 -7.35 -11.64 -1.49
N LEU A 74 -8.60 -11.66 -1.96
CA LEU A 74 -9.56 -12.75 -1.67
C LEU A 74 -9.15 -14.09 -2.28
N SER A 75 -8.38 -14.05 -3.37
CA SER A 75 -7.86 -15.22 -4.06
C SER A 75 -6.65 -14.85 -4.91
N ASP A 76 -5.88 -15.85 -5.35
CA ASP A 76 -4.80 -15.68 -6.33
C ASP A 76 -5.27 -15.03 -7.64
N THR A 77 -6.55 -15.20 -7.98
CA THR A 77 -7.15 -14.60 -9.18
C THR A 77 -7.50 -13.12 -9.00
N ASP A 78 -7.70 -12.67 -7.75
CA ASP A 78 -7.97 -11.28 -7.40
C ASP A 78 -6.68 -10.47 -7.15
N LEU A 79 -5.50 -11.10 -7.16
CA LEU A 79 -4.22 -10.38 -7.10
C LEU A 79 -4.08 -9.37 -8.25
N GLY A 80 -3.75 -8.13 -7.90
CA GLY A 80 -3.66 -6.97 -8.77
C GLY A 80 -5.02 -6.34 -9.13
N HIS A 81 -6.13 -6.82 -8.57
CA HIS A 81 -7.46 -6.33 -8.94
C HIS A 81 -7.99 -5.25 -7.99
N ILE A 82 -8.02 -4.02 -8.48
CA ILE A 82 -8.76 -2.90 -7.86
C ILE A 82 -10.01 -2.62 -8.73
N PRO A 83 -11.21 -2.46 -8.12
CA PRO A 83 -12.43 -2.15 -8.86
C PRO A 83 -12.28 -0.88 -9.72
N ARG A 84 -12.64 -0.98 -11.00
CA ARG A 84 -12.52 0.14 -11.95
C ARG A 84 -13.39 1.34 -11.57
N ARG A 85 -14.59 1.10 -11.02
CA ARG A 85 -15.46 2.14 -10.47
C ARG A 85 -15.30 2.13 -8.96
N GLY A 86 -15.10 3.30 -8.35
CA GLY A 86 -14.99 3.44 -6.91
C GLY A 86 -13.68 2.94 -6.29
N GLY A 87 -12.80 2.24 -7.02
CA GLY A 87 -11.56 1.69 -6.47
C GLY A 87 -10.64 2.74 -5.86
N GLY A 88 -10.52 3.93 -6.47
CA GLY A 88 -9.75 5.03 -5.89
C GLY A 88 -10.30 5.48 -4.53
N ASN A 89 -11.62 5.58 -4.40
CA ASN A 89 -12.27 5.94 -3.14
C ASN A 89 -12.05 4.83 -2.10
N ILE A 90 -12.20 3.56 -2.48
CA ILE A 90 -11.95 2.44 -1.56
C ILE A 90 -10.54 2.49 -0.98
N LEU A 91 -9.53 2.74 -1.82
CA LEU A 91 -8.15 2.85 -1.37
C LEU A 91 -7.95 4.03 -0.39
N VAL A 92 -8.64 5.15 -0.61
CA VAL A 92 -8.56 6.33 0.26
C VAL A 92 -9.26 6.08 1.60
N GLU A 93 -10.47 5.49 1.59
CA GLU A 93 -11.22 5.18 2.80
C GLU A 93 -10.55 4.10 3.65
N ASP A 94 -9.99 3.06 3.02
CA ASP A 94 -9.22 2.03 3.72
C ASP A 94 -7.93 2.62 4.32
N LEU A 95 -7.28 3.54 3.61
CA LEU A 95 -6.14 4.28 4.13
C LEU A 95 -6.54 5.18 5.32
N HIS A 96 -7.69 5.83 5.26
CA HIS A 96 -8.23 6.62 6.37
C HIS A 96 -8.56 5.77 7.58
N THR A 97 -9.14 4.59 7.37
CA THR A 97 -9.42 3.65 8.45
C THR A 97 -8.14 3.28 9.21
N VAL A 98 -7.02 3.06 8.51
CA VAL A 98 -5.72 2.85 9.17
C VAL A 98 -5.25 4.08 9.95
N THR A 99 -5.44 5.29 9.41
CA THR A 99 -5.13 6.55 10.11
C THR A 99 -5.91 6.66 11.42
N THR A 100 -7.20 6.33 11.41
CA THR A 100 -8.04 6.37 12.61
C THR A 100 -7.59 5.33 13.64
N ILE A 101 -7.39 4.08 13.22
CA ILE A 101 -6.89 3.00 14.09
C ILE A 101 -5.55 3.40 14.75
N ILE A 102 -4.63 4.01 13.99
CA ILE A 102 -3.32 4.35 14.55
C ILE A 102 -3.37 5.54 15.51
N LYS A 103 -4.26 6.52 15.26
CA LYS A 103 -4.50 7.63 16.19
C LYS A 103 -5.15 7.18 17.49
N GLU A 104 -6.06 6.21 17.43
CA GLU A 104 -6.64 5.60 18.63
C GLU A 104 -5.58 4.83 19.44
N LYS A 105 -4.70 4.08 18.75
CA LYS A 105 -3.65 3.30 19.39
C LYS A 105 -2.51 4.16 19.96
N TYR A 106 -2.20 5.29 19.32
CA TYR A 106 -1.13 6.20 19.71
C TYR A 106 -1.63 7.65 19.79
N PRO A 107 -2.45 7.98 20.80
CA PRO A 107 -3.07 9.30 20.91
C PRO A 107 -2.04 10.41 21.08
N GLY A 108 -2.25 11.52 20.37
CA GLY A 108 -1.42 12.73 20.45
C GLY A 108 -0.11 12.68 19.65
N LEU A 109 0.26 11.56 19.04
CA LEU A 109 1.45 11.49 18.19
C LEU A 109 1.20 12.07 16.79
N PRO A 110 2.17 12.79 16.20
CA PRO A 110 2.07 13.25 14.83
C PRO A 110 2.10 12.06 13.86
N VAL A 111 1.16 12.05 12.91
CA VAL A 111 1.06 11.01 11.87
C VAL A 111 1.56 11.58 10.54
N PHE A 112 2.53 10.91 9.93
CA PHE A 112 3.08 11.22 8.62
C PHE A 112 2.66 10.15 7.61
N LEU A 113 2.24 10.54 6.42
CA LEU A 113 1.87 9.61 5.35
C LEU A 113 2.96 9.51 4.29
N LEU A 114 3.48 8.32 4.04
CA LEU A 114 4.42 8.05 2.96
C LEU A 114 3.75 7.20 1.88
N GLY A 115 3.57 7.78 0.69
CA GLY A 115 3.03 7.09 -0.48
C GLY A 115 4.11 6.82 -1.53
N HIS A 116 4.26 5.56 -1.95
CA HIS A 116 5.19 5.17 -3.02
C HIS A 116 4.47 4.74 -4.30
N SER A 117 4.94 5.22 -5.47
CA SER A 117 4.41 4.83 -6.79
C SER A 117 2.89 5.01 -6.88
N MET A 118 2.10 3.95 -7.09
CA MET A 118 0.63 3.99 -7.02
C MET A 118 0.14 4.60 -5.69
N GLY A 119 0.74 4.21 -4.58
CA GLY A 119 0.42 4.73 -3.25
C GLY A 119 0.69 6.23 -3.11
N SER A 120 1.57 6.82 -3.92
CA SER A 120 1.73 8.28 -3.96
C SER A 120 0.51 8.98 -4.56
N PHE A 121 -0.18 8.36 -5.53
CA PHE A 121 -1.43 8.90 -6.08
C PHE A 121 -2.57 8.74 -5.08
N VAL A 122 -2.66 7.58 -4.39
CA VAL A 122 -3.62 7.38 -3.31
C VAL A 122 -3.39 8.39 -2.19
N ALA A 123 -2.14 8.61 -1.77
CA ALA A 123 -1.78 9.60 -0.77
C ALA A 123 -2.16 11.03 -1.20
N ARG A 124 -2.00 11.39 -2.48
CA ARG A 124 -2.45 12.69 -3.00
C ARG A 124 -3.97 12.86 -2.95
N LEU A 125 -4.73 11.81 -3.29
CA LEU A 125 -6.20 11.82 -3.15
C LEU A 125 -6.60 11.92 -1.68
N TYR A 126 -5.93 11.17 -0.80
CA TYR A 126 -6.12 11.23 0.65
C TYR A 126 -5.91 12.64 1.19
N LEU A 127 -4.80 13.29 0.81
CA LEU A 127 -4.48 14.65 1.25
C LEU A 127 -5.54 15.69 0.85
N SER A 128 -6.31 15.43 -0.21
CA SER A 128 -7.37 16.35 -0.65
C SER A 128 -8.63 16.32 0.24
N GLY A 129 -8.88 15.21 0.94
CA GLY A 129 -10.03 15.06 1.85
C GLY A 129 -9.63 15.07 3.33
N TYR A 130 -8.51 14.45 3.66
CA TYR A 130 -8.06 14.17 5.03
C TYR A 130 -6.67 14.75 5.32
N GLY A 131 -6.20 15.74 4.55
CA GLY A 131 -4.84 16.28 4.72
C GLY A 131 -4.61 16.96 6.07
N SER A 132 -5.65 17.57 6.66
CA SER A 132 -5.60 18.23 7.97
C SER A 132 -5.35 17.27 9.13
N GLU A 133 -5.51 15.97 8.89
CA GLU A 133 -5.31 14.93 9.89
C GLU A 133 -3.86 14.48 10.05
N LEU A 134 -2.98 14.92 9.15
CA LEU A 134 -1.58 14.51 9.07
C LEU A 134 -0.66 15.66 9.46
N ALA A 135 0.43 15.33 10.15
CA ALA A 135 1.52 16.27 10.42
C ALA A 135 2.39 16.54 9.19
N GLY A 136 2.35 15.65 8.19
CA GLY A 136 3.05 15.82 6.93
C GLY A 136 2.90 14.61 5.99
N ALA A 137 3.40 14.76 4.76
CA ALA A 137 3.38 13.69 3.77
C ALA A 137 4.66 13.62 2.94
N ILE A 138 5.05 12.40 2.58
CA ILE A 138 6.19 12.08 1.73
C ILE A 138 5.68 11.34 0.48
N LEU A 139 5.95 11.90 -0.70
CA LEU A 139 5.54 11.31 -1.97
C LEU A 139 6.77 10.80 -2.72
N SER A 140 6.88 9.48 -2.88
CA SER A 140 8.03 8.81 -3.49
C SER A 140 7.66 8.15 -4.81
N GLY A 141 8.49 8.31 -5.84
CA GLY A 141 8.24 7.71 -7.16
C GLY A 141 6.93 8.19 -7.80
N THR A 142 6.53 9.43 -7.54
CA THR A 142 5.25 9.98 -8.03
C THR A 142 5.34 10.44 -9.48
N GLY A 143 4.24 10.29 -10.22
CA GLY A 143 4.12 10.80 -11.59
C GLY A 143 3.40 12.16 -11.64
N ARG A 144 3.65 12.91 -12.71
CA ARG A 144 2.86 14.11 -13.02
C ARG A 144 1.53 13.69 -13.67
N CYS A 145 0.45 14.40 -13.33
CA CYS A 145 -0.90 14.09 -13.82
C CYS A 145 -1.10 14.45 -15.31
N ASP A 146 -0.15 15.18 -15.91
CA ASP A 146 -0.16 15.74 -17.27
C ASP A 146 0.47 14.81 -18.33
N GLN A 147 0.91 13.60 -17.97
CA GLN A 147 1.53 12.70 -18.94
C GLN A 147 0.51 12.17 -19.96
N PRO A 148 0.83 12.16 -21.28
CA PRO A 148 -0.06 11.67 -22.32
C PRO A 148 -0.21 10.15 -22.25
N THR A 149 -1.11 9.70 -21.38
CA THR A 149 -1.42 8.28 -21.14
C THR A 149 -2.44 7.71 -22.13
N GLY A 150 -2.81 8.48 -23.17
CA GLY A 150 -3.88 8.14 -24.11
C GLY A 150 -3.68 6.78 -24.82
N LEU A 151 -2.47 6.52 -25.30
CA LEU A 151 -2.14 5.25 -25.98
C LEU A 151 -2.17 4.06 -25.01
N GLY A 152 -1.63 4.22 -23.80
CA GLY A 152 -1.69 3.18 -22.77
C GLY A 152 -3.12 2.86 -22.32
N LYS A 153 -3.96 3.89 -22.16
CA LYS A 153 -5.39 3.73 -21.85
C LYS A 153 -6.14 3.02 -22.97
N LEU A 154 -5.85 3.34 -24.23
CA LEU A 154 -6.45 2.70 -25.39
C LEU A 154 -6.07 1.22 -25.50
N LEU A 155 -4.79 0.90 -25.31
CA LEU A 155 -4.29 -0.49 -25.29
C LEU A 155 -4.95 -1.31 -24.18
N CYS A 156 -5.00 -0.79 -22.95
CA CYS A 156 -5.68 -1.46 -21.84
C CYS A 156 -7.18 -1.68 -22.12
N ARG A 157 -7.86 -0.69 -22.70
CA ARG A 157 -9.28 -0.80 -23.10
C ARG A 157 -9.50 -1.87 -24.17
N ALA A 158 -8.70 -1.86 -25.23
CA ALA A 158 -8.79 -2.84 -26.32
C ALA A 158 -8.57 -4.25 -25.78
N THR A 159 -7.52 -4.47 -24.99
CA THR A 159 -7.29 -5.79 -24.39
C THR A 159 -8.40 -6.19 -23.41
N GLY A 160 -8.99 -5.24 -22.68
CA GLY A 160 -10.11 -5.50 -21.77
C GLY A 160 -11.41 -5.86 -22.50
N LEU A 161 -11.62 -5.34 -23.72
CA LEU A 161 -12.72 -5.70 -24.61
C LEU A 161 -12.56 -7.12 -25.18
N PHE A 162 -11.34 -7.48 -25.60
CA PHE A 162 -11.07 -8.80 -26.22
C PHE A 162 -10.87 -9.95 -25.23
N ARG A 163 -10.33 -9.67 -24.04
CA ARG A 163 -9.95 -10.71 -23.06
C ARG A 163 -10.72 -10.62 -21.74
N GLY A 164 -11.58 -9.61 -21.59
CA GLY A 164 -12.27 -9.32 -20.33
C GLY A 164 -11.49 -8.35 -19.43
N SER A 165 -12.21 -7.56 -18.63
CA SER A 165 -11.64 -6.51 -17.77
C SER A 165 -10.72 -7.02 -16.65
N ARG A 166 -10.73 -8.33 -16.40
CA ARG A 166 -9.87 -9.03 -15.42
C ARG A 166 -8.71 -9.80 -16.07
N ALA A 167 -8.58 -9.79 -17.39
CA ALA A 167 -7.52 -10.57 -18.05
C ALA A 167 -6.12 -9.99 -17.81
N ARG A 168 -5.21 -10.86 -17.36
CA ARG A 168 -3.79 -10.56 -17.22
C ARG A 168 -3.10 -10.65 -18.59
N SER A 169 -2.61 -9.53 -19.11
CA SER A 169 -1.86 -9.50 -20.37
C SER A 169 -0.37 -9.43 -20.12
N LYS A 170 0.37 -10.49 -20.50
CA LYS A 170 1.84 -10.53 -20.42
C LYS A 170 2.50 -9.41 -21.23
N LEU A 171 1.89 -9.03 -22.36
CA LEU A 171 2.39 -7.96 -23.24
C LEU A 171 2.27 -6.59 -22.56
N ILE A 172 1.10 -6.27 -21.98
CA ILE A 172 0.90 -4.99 -21.26
C ILE A 172 1.81 -4.94 -20.04
N ASN A 173 1.91 -6.03 -19.29
CA ASN A 173 2.78 -6.10 -18.12
C ASN A 173 4.26 -5.89 -18.48
N SER A 174 4.72 -6.45 -19.60
CA SER A 174 6.08 -6.24 -20.12
C SER A 174 6.31 -4.79 -20.56
N LEU A 175 5.35 -4.17 -21.25
CA LEU A 175 5.46 -2.77 -21.68
C LEU A 175 5.40 -1.79 -20.50
N ALA A 176 4.59 -2.07 -19.49
CA ALA A 176 4.42 -1.19 -18.33
C ALA A 176 5.53 -1.38 -17.28
N PHE A 177 6.01 -2.60 -17.07
CA PHE A 177 6.88 -2.94 -15.94
C PHE A 177 8.09 -3.81 -16.30
N GLY A 178 8.30 -4.17 -17.57
CA GLY A 178 9.31 -5.16 -17.97
C GLY A 178 10.76 -4.78 -17.63
N SER A 179 11.10 -3.50 -17.64
CA SER A 179 12.41 -3.00 -17.18
C SER A 179 12.57 -3.03 -15.66
N TYR A 180 11.49 -2.77 -14.91
CA TYR A 180 11.45 -2.80 -13.45
C TYR A 180 11.49 -4.24 -12.90
N LEU A 181 10.68 -5.15 -13.46
CA LEU A 181 10.58 -6.56 -13.03
C LEU A 181 11.88 -7.35 -13.19
N LYS A 182 12.75 -6.97 -14.15
CA LYS A 182 14.08 -7.59 -14.30
C LYS A 182 15.00 -7.29 -13.12
N LYS A 183 14.79 -6.18 -12.40
CA LYS A 183 15.61 -5.74 -11.27
C LYS A 183 15.17 -6.38 -9.94
N ASP A 184 13.88 -6.66 -9.79
CA ASP A 184 13.26 -7.15 -8.53
C ASP A 184 13.27 -8.68 -8.34
N ARG A 185 13.65 -9.47 -9.36
CA ARG A 185 13.68 -10.96 -9.29
C ARG A 185 14.59 -11.55 -8.19
N LYS A 186 15.41 -10.73 -7.54
CA LYS A 186 16.38 -11.14 -6.51
C LYS A 186 15.92 -10.92 -5.07
N ARG A 187 14.74 -10.35 -4.81
CA ARG A 187 14.29 -10.02 -3.44
C ARG A 187 12.88 -10.56 -3.18
N ARG A 188 12.78 -11.86 -2.87
CA ARG A 188 11.65 -12.42 -2.13
C ARG A 188 12.13 -12.61 -0.68
N PRO A 189 11.75 -11.76 0.28
CA PRO A 189 12.04 -12.06 1.68
C PRO A 189 11.04 -13.11 2.18
N GLU A 190 11.56 -14.21 2.74
CA GLU A 190 10.85 -15.27 3.47
C GLU A 190 10.28 -14.81 4.82
N ILE A 191 10.09 -13.50 5.05
CA ILE A 191 10.01 -12.94 6.40
C ILE A 191 8.65 -13.14 7.10
N CYS A 192 7.61 -13.68 6.45
CA CYS A 192 6.32 -13.95 7.13
C CYS A 192 6.15 -15.35 7.74
N LEU A 193 7.14 -16.26 7.67
CA LEU A 193 7.00 -17.61 8.27
C LEU A 193 7.83 -17.85 9.54
N ALA A 194 8.77 -16.96 9.89
CA ALA A 194 9.69 -17.19 11.01
C ALA A 194 9.20 -16.79 12.40
N HIS A 195 8.08 -16.05 12.52
CA HIS A 195 7.54 -15.61 13.82
C HIS A 195 6.16 -16.17 14.19
N ALA A 196 5.64 -17.13 13.43
CA ALA A 196 4.39 -17.83 13.74
C ALA A 196 4.58 -19.15 14.53
N ARG A 197 5.78 -19.40 15.07
CA ARG A 197 6.05 -20.53 15.96
C ARG A 197 6.95 -20.12 17.12
N GLN A 198 6.31 -19.62 18.18
CA GLN A 198 6.63 -19.89 19.57
C GLN A 198 5.44 -19.47 20.44
#